data_AF-A0A1Y1UVP3-F1
#
_entry.id   AF-A0A1Y1UVP3-F1
#
_cell.length_a   1.000
_cell.length_b   1.000
_cell.length_c   1.000
_cell.angle_alpha   90.00
_cell.angle_beta   90.00
_cell.angle_gamma   90.00
#
_symmetry.space_group_name_H-M   'P 1'
#
loop_
_entity.id
_entity.type
_entity.pdbx_description
1 polymer ?
#
loop_
_entity_poly.entity_id
_entity_poly.type
_entity_poly.pdbx_seq_one_letter_code
_entity_poly.pdbx_strand_id
1 'polypeptide(L)'
;DSNNTDFILDNIFYVMNMAHDMFAFAGFDEKEKNMQTYYFNYNNQERNYYSKGGNLHVTLNHNKKFENGSNNICESTYDTNFKESKITLGTFFVNGEVRSSGLDNGVLIHEYTHLVFEHLVKNDEGFNCSFNRESECLNEGTADFFAEAFHYKKTNNKNDEYVIGKYLNITRYAVISSDKNVSPLHYGDFNYRNGNSKYKYLGGAIWHSMLHDALYNL
;
A
#
# COMPACT_ATOMS: atom_id res chain seq x y z
N ASP A 1 -21.82 -4.88 -7.90
CA ASP A 1 -22.67 -6.07 -7.73
C ASP A 1 -22.87 -6.27 -6.24
N SER A 2 -24.08 -6.06 -5.72
CA SER A 2 -24.37 -6.18 -4.29
C SER A 2 -24.19 -7.61 -3.77
N ASN A 3 -24.19 -8.61 -4.65
CA ASN A 3 -24.18 -10.03 -4.30
C ASN A 3 -22.84 -10.54 -3.77
N ASN A 4 -21.75 -9.77 -3.89
CA ASN A 4 -20.42 -10.18 -3.42
C ASN A 4 -19.85 -9.25 -2.35
N THR A 5 -20.66 -8.34 -1.80
CA THR A 5 -20.16 -7.34 -0.82
C THR A 5 -19.56 -8.02 0.40
N ASP A 6 -20.24 -9.03 0.96
CA ASP A 6 -19.77 -9.77 2.13
C ASP A 6 -18.43 -10.46 1.85
N PHE A 7 -18.31 -11.15 0.71
CA PHE A 7 -17.05 -11.78 0.29
C PHE A 7 -15.90 -10.78 0.12
N ILE A 8 -16.18 -9.59 -0.44
CA ILE A 8 -15.17 -8.52 -0.58
C ILE A 8 -14.75 -8.01 0.80
N LEU A 9 -15.70 -7.79 1.71
CA LEU A 9 -15.43 -7.33 3.07
C LEU A 9 -14.65 -8.37 3.87
N ASP A 10 -14.95 -9.67 3.70
CA ASP A 10 -14.20 -10.77 4.32
C ASP A 10 -12.75 -10.79 3.84
N ASN A 11 -12.51 -10.64 2.53
CA ASN A 11 -11.16 -10.56 1.98
C ASN A 11 -10.40 -9.33 2.49
N ILE A 12 -11.04 -8.16 2.48
CA ILE A 12 -10.47 -6.92 3.03
C ILE A 12 -10.08 -7.14 4.49
N PHE A 13 -11.01 -7.65 5.31
CA PHE A 13 -10.77 -7.87 6.73
C PHE A 13 -9.60 -8.83 6.95
N TYR A 14 -9.58 -9.97 6.23
CA TYR A 14 -8.51 -10.94 6.31
C TYR A 14 -7.15 -10.34 5.95
N VAL A 15 -7.03 -9.70 4.79
CA VAL A 15 -5.75 -9.18 4.29
C VAL A 15 -5.24 -8.02 5.14
N MET A 16 -6.12 -7.14 5.62
CA MET A 16 -5.73 -6.01 6.48
C MET A 16 -5.19 -6.49 7.83
N ASN A 17 -5.83 -7.48 8.45
CA ASN A 17 -5.34 -8.06 9.71
C ASN A 17 -4.04 -8.86 9.51
N MET A 18 -3.90 -9.56 8.38
CA MET A 18 -2.63 -10.20 8.03
C MET A 18 -1.51 -9.17 7.84
N ALA A 19 -1.78 -8.06 7.13
CA ALA A 19 -0.81 -6.98 6.95
C ALA A 19 -0.42 -6.36 8.31
N HIS A 20 -1.41 -6.12 9.18
CA HIS A 20 -1.17 -5.66 10.55
C HIS A 20 -0.16 -6.56 11.28
N ASP A 21 -0.40 -7.86 11.32
CA ASP A 21 0.46 -8.80 12.04
C ASP A 21 1.85 -8.92 11.41
N MET A 22 1.94 -8.89 10.07
CA MET A 22 3.22 -8.93 9.36
C MET A 22 4.08 -7.70 9.64
N PHE A 23 3.47 -6.50 9.64
CA PHE A 23 4.17 -5.26 9.97
C PHE A 23 4.53 -5.18 11.46
N ALA A 24 3.65 -5.62 12.36
CA ALA A 24 3.95 -5.72 13.79
C ALA A 24 5.14 -6.66 14.04
N PHE A 25 5.16 -7.83 13.39
CA PHE A 25 6.29 -8.75 13.45
C PHE A 25 7.60 -8.13 12.92
N ALA A 26 7.50 -7.28 11.90
CA ALA A 26 8.63 -6.53 11.35
C ALA A 26 9.04 -5.30 12.21
N GLY A 27 8.35 -5.03 13.32
CA GLY A 27 8.69 -3.97 14.29
C GLY A 27 7.78 -2.75 14.27
N PHE A 28 6.74 -2.69 13.44
CA PHE A 28 5.69 -1.67 13.53
C PHE A 28 4.64 -2.08 14.56
N ASP A 29 5.07 -2.04 15.82
CA ASP A 29 4.29 -2.44 16.99
C ASP A 29 3.61 -1.24 17.67
N GLU A 30 3.04 -1.45 18.85
CA GLU A 30 2.34 -0.42 19.61
C GLU A 30 3.24 0.74 20.06
N LYS A 31 4.53 0.46 20.30
CA LYS A 31 5.51 1.49 20.67
C LYS A 31 5.75 2.41 19.48
N GLU A 32 5.78 1.84 18.28
CA GLU A 32 5.88 2.57 17.01
C GLU A 32 4.52 3.10 16.50
N LYS A 33 3.48 3.07 17.35
CA LYS A 33 2.14 3.63 17.09
C LYS A 33 1.39 2.94 15.94
N ASN A 34 1.41 1.60 15.90
CA ASN A 34 0.62 0.86 14.93
C ASN A 34 -0.90 1.10 15.02
N MET A 35 -1.63 0.64 14.00
CA MET A 35 -3.04 0.95 13.78
C MET A 35 -4.00 0.06 14.58
N GLN A 36 -3.92 0.09 15.91
CA GLN A 36 -4.82 -0.64 16.81
C GLN A 36 -5.36 0.24 17.94
N THR A 37 -6.55 -0.05 18.49
CA THR A 37 -7.05 0.70 19.67
C THR A 37 -6.43 0.19 20.98
N TYR A 38 -6.34 -1.12 21.17
CA TYR A 38 -6.02 -1.72 22.47
C TYR A 38 -4.76 -2.60 22.37
N TYR A 39 -4.03 -2.75 23.47
CA TYR A 39 -2.91 -3.71 23.53
C TYR A 39 -2.77 -4.39 24.89
N PHE A 40 -2.18 -5.59 24.88
CA PHE A 40 -1.93 -6.38 26.07
C PHE A 40 -0.51 -6.13 26.61
N ASN A 41 -0.39 -5.91 27.92
CA ASN A 41 0.92 -5.90 28.59
C ASN A 41 1.50 -7.33 28.63
N TYR A 42 2.83 -7.47 28.68
CA TYR A 42 3.61 -8.70 28.89
C TYR A 42 3.05 -9.73 29.92
N ASN A 43 2.18 -9.30 30.84
CA ASN A 43 1.55 -10.15 31.86
C ASN A 43 0.12 -10.60 31.50
N ASN A 44 -0.35 -10.47 30.25
CA ASN A 44 -1.71 -10.78 29.81
C ASN A 44 -2.82 -10.10 30.64
N GLN A 45 -2.50 -8.99 31.30
CA GLN A 45 -3.50 -8.16 31.95
C GLN A 45 -3.99 -7.13 30.96
N GLU A 46 -5.28 -7.16 30.65
CA GLU A 46 -5.98 -6.07 29.96
C GLU A 46 -5.71 -4.77 30.73
N ARG A 47 -4.93 -3.88 30.13
CA ARG A 47 -5.00 -2.47 30.50
C ARG A 47 -5.28 -1.67 29.25
N ASN A 48 -6.41 -0.96 29.31
CA ASN A 48 -6.98 -0.02 28.35
C ASN A 48 -6.01 1.12 27.99
N TYR A 49 -4.90 0.82 27.34
CA TYR A 49 -4.10 1.85 26.69
C TYR A 49 -4.55 1.97 25.25
N TYR A 50 -5.07 3.15 24.93
CA TYR A 50 -5.26 3.57 23.55
C TYR A 50 -3.89 3.61 22.88
N SER A 51 -3.65 2.80 21.84
CA SER A 51 -2.46 3.04 21.02
C SER A 51 -2.53 4.48 20.52
N LYS A 52 -1.37 5.12 20.41
CA LYS A 52 -1.30 6.48 19.87
C LYS A 52 -1.54 6.52 18.34
N GLY A 53 -1.58 5.36 17.67
CA GLY A 53 -1.79 5.24 16.23
C GLY A 53 -3.26 5.24 15.80
N GLY A 54 -4.18 4.93 16.72
CA GLY A 54 -5.61 4.87 16.44
C GLY A 54 -5.99 3.69 15.54
N ASN A 55 -7.25 3.66 15.08
CA ASN A 55 -7.75 2.57 14.23
C ASN A 55 -7.48 2.83 12.76
N LEU A 56 -7.42 1.73 12.01
CA LEU A 56 -7.64 1.71 10.57
C LEU A 56 -9.14 1.55 10.28
N HIS A 57 -9.71 2.51 9.55
CA HIS A 57 -11.03 2.38 8.95
C HIS A 57 -10.92 2.13 7.45
N VAL A 58 -11.40 0.96 7.00
CA VAL A 58 -11.47 0.63 5.58
C VAL A 58 -12.88 0.81 5.05
N THR A 59 -13.03 1.65 4.04
CA THR A 59 -14.31 1.96 3.40
C THR A 59 -14.36 1.35 2.01
N LEU A 60 -15.35 0.49 1.77
CA LEU A 60 -15.67 0.02 0.42
C LEU A 60 -16.71 0.96 -0.21
N ASN A 61 -16.26 1.80 -1.14
CA ASN A 61 -17.09 2.79 -1.82
C ASN A 61 -17.65 2.21 -3.13
N HIS A 62 -18.97 1.97 -3.15
CA HIS A 62 -19.69 1.49 -4.33
C HIS A 62 -20.35 2.60 -5.16
N ASN A 63 -20.12 3.87 -4.84
CA ASN A 63 -20.69 4.97 -5.60
C ASN A 63 -20.03 5.02 -6.98
N LYS A 64 -20.82 4.75 -8.03
CA LYS A 64 -20.41 4.85 -9.44
C LYS A 64 -20.05 6.31 -9.76
N LYS A 65 -18.86 6.53 -10.32
CA LYS A 65 -18.42 7.86 -10.82
C LYS A 65 -18.33 7.93 -12.35
N PHE A 66 -18.20 6.79 -13.03
CA PHE A 66 -18.06 6.71 -14.50
C PHE A 66 -19.20 5.91 -15.12
N GLU A 67 -19.54 6.17 -16.39
CA GLU A 67 -20.65 5.50 -17.11
C GLU A 67 -20.54 3.96 -17.13
N ASN A 68 -19.31 3.46 -17.16
CA ASN A 68 -18.99 2.03 -17.16
C ASN A 68 -19.20 1.32 -15.81
N GLY A 69 -19.59 2.04 -14.75
CA GLY A 69 -19.85 1.45 -13.42
C GLY A 69 -18.70 1.56 -12.43
N SER A 70 -17.54 2.10 -12.84
CA SER A 70 -16.38 2.23 -11.97
C SER A 70 -16.37 3.54 -11.17
N ASN A 71 -15.49 3.62 -10.18
CA ASN A 71 -15.12 4.86 -9.52
C ASN A 71 -13.61 5.09 -9.37
N ASN A 72 -12.80 4.07 -9.70
CA ASN A 72 -11.34 4.10 -9.74
C ASN A 72 -10.70 4.67 -8.46
N ILE A 73 -11.27 4.36 -7.29
CA ILE A 73 -10.74 4.81 -6.00
C ILE A 73 -9.90 3.71 -5.38
N CYS A 74 -8.68 4.08 -4.99
CA CYS A 74 -7.84 3.33 -4.09
C CYS A 74 -6.93 4.37 -3.43
N GLU A 75 -7.18 4.68 -2.16
CA GLU A 75 -6.54 5.81 -1.49
C GLU A 75 -6.40 5.56 0.00
N SER A 76 -5.23 5.90 0.52
CA SER A 76 -4.92 5.92 1.95
C SER A 76 -4.77 7.36 2.44
N THR A 77 -5.38 7.67 3.57
CA THR A 77 -5.25 8.97 4.23
C THR A 77 -5.06 8.78 5.72
N TYR A 78 -4.13 9.54 6.29
CA TYR A 78 -3.99 9.64 7.74
C TYR A 78 -4.42 11.04 8.19
N ASP A 79 -5.48 11.09 9.00
CA ASP A 79 -5.94 12.32 9.62
C ASP A 79 -5.16 12.57 10.90
N THR A 80 -4.26 13.55 10.86
CA THR A 80 -3.40 13.90 12.00
C THR A 80 -4.17 14.53 13.16
N ASN A 81 -5.34 15.14 12.91
CA ASN A 81 -6.13 15.80 13.95
C ASN A 81 -6.90 14.77 14.78
N PHE A 82 -7.41 13.72 14.12
CA PHE A 82 -8.19 12.67 14.77
C PHE A 82 -7.39 11.38 15.00
N LYS A 83 -6.12 11.33 14.56
CA LYS A 83 -5.25 10.15 14.62
C LYS A 83 -5.94 8.92 14.03
N GLU A 84 -6.52 9.12 12.85
CA GLU A 84 -7.37 8.13 12.20
C GLU A 84 -6.78 7.78 10.85
N SER A 85 -6.48 6.49 10.66
CA SER A 85 -5.98 5.98 9.40
C SER A 85 -7.16 5.46 8.58
N LYS A 86 -7.24 5.83 7.30
CA LYS A 86 -8.35 5.49 6.41
C LYS A 86 -7.84 4.91 5.12
N ILE A 87 -8.43 3.81 4.69
CA ILE A 87 -8.29 3.30 3.32
C ILE A 87 -9.66 3.35 2.66
N THR A 88 -9.76 3.97 1.49
CA THR A 88 -10.97 3.95 0.67
C THR A 88 -10.72 3.12 -0.58
N LEU A 89 -11.55 2.09 -0.77
CA LEU A 89 -11.52 1.16 -1.88
C LEU A 89 -12.72 1.37 -2.77
N GLY A 90 -12.56 1.04 -4.04
CA GLY A 90 -13.54 1.33 -5.07
C GLY A 90 -13.69 0.20 -6.07
N THR A 91 -14.23 0.55 -7.23
CA THR A 91 -14.41 -0.35 -8.35
C THR A 91 -13.70 0.16 -9.59
N PHE A 92 -13.17 -0.76 -10.38
CA PHE A 92 -12.43 -0.53 -11.63
C PHE A 92 -13.14 -1.27 -12.75
N PHE A 93 -13.19 -0.67 -13.94
CA PHE A 93 -13.75 -1.34 -15.12
C PHE A 93 -12.62 -1.93 -15.96
N VAL A 94 -12.62 -3.25 -16.10
CA VAL A 94 -11.55 -4.02 -16.74
C VAL A 94 -12.16 -5.03 -17.69
N ASN A 95 -11.84 -4.94 -18.99
CA ASN A 95 -12.25 -5.90 -20.02
C ASN A 95 -13.75 -6.22 -20.05
N GLY A 96 -14.61 -5.23 -19.80
CA GLY A 96 -16.07 -5.42 -19.80
C GLY A 96 -16.68 -5.71 -18.42
N GLU A 97 -15.86 -5.86 -17.38
CA GLU A 97 -16.30 -6.23 -16.03
C GLU A 97 -15.98 -5.15 -15.00
N VAL A 98 -16.85 -4.98 -14.02
CA VAL A 98 -16.58 -4.12 -12.84
C VAL A 98 -15.94 -4.98 -11.74
N ARG A 99 -14.71 -4.64 -11.36
CA ARG A 99 -13.91 -5.35 -10.37
C ARG A 99 -13.69 -4.47 -9.14
N SER A 100 -13.83 -5.03 -7.94
CA SER A 100 -13.54 -4.29 -6.69
C SER A 100 -12.04 -4.31 -6.38
N SER A 101 -11.46 -3.18 -6.00
CA SER A 101 -10.08 -3.15 -5.50
C SER A 101 -9.91 -3.89 -4.17
N GLY A 102 -10.99 -4.16 -3.45
CA GLY A 102 -10.99 -5.00 -2.25
C GLY A 102 -10.65 -6.47 -2.47
N LEU A 103 -10.52 -6.91 -3.73
CA LEU A 103 -10.13 -8.28 -4.09
C LEU A 103 -8.70 -8.38 -4.66
N ASP A 104 -7.97 -7.27 -4.75
CA ASP A 104 -6.55 -7.27 -5.15
C ASP A 104 -5.67 -7.11 -3.92
N ASN A 105 -5.13 -8.23 -3.42
CA ASN A 105 -4.36 -8.24 -2.17
C ASN A 105 -3.08 -7.40 -2.25
N GLY A 106 -2.47 -7.29 -3.44
CA GLY A 106 -1.30 -6.43 -3.64
C GLY A 106 -1.67 -4.96 -3.45
N VAL A 107 -2.81 -4.55 -3.96
CA VAL A 107 -3.34 -3.19 -3.77
C VAL A 107 -3.70 -2.94 -2.30
N LEU A 108 -4.34 -3.89 -1.63
CA LEU A 108 -4.64 -3.79 -0.21
C LEU A 108 -3.38 -3.57 0.65
N ILE A 109 -2.33 -4.36 0.40
CA ILE A 109 -1.06 -4.23 1.14
C ILE A 109 -0.35 -2.91 0.78
N HIS A 110 -0.40 -2.48 -0.48
CA HIS A 110 0.13 -1.20 -0.91
C HIS A 110 -0.48 -0.03 -0.13
N GLU A 111 -1.82 0.03 -0.05
CA GLU A 111 -2.52 1.06 0.72
C GLU A 111 -2.20 1.00 2.23
N TYR A 112 -2.16 -0.19 2.82
CA TYR A 112 -1.75 -0.34 4.22
C TYR A 112 -0.32 0.17 4.46
N THR A 113 0.59 -0.08 3.52
CA THR A 113 1.99 0.32 3.64
C THR A 113 2.15 1.85 3.58
N HIS A 114 1.32 2.56 2.80
CA HIS A 114 1.30 4.02 2.85
C HIS A 114 1.06 4.52 4.27
N LEU A 115 0.13 3.91 5.00
CA LEU A 115 -0.15 4.30 6.38
C LEU A 115 1.02 3.95 7.30
N VAL A 116 1.62 2.76 7.18
CA VAL A 116 2.83 2.41 7.94
C VAL A 116 3.96 3.43 7.71
N PHE A 117 4.21 3.78 6.45
CA PHE A 117 5.22 4.77 6.08
C PHE A 117 4.92 6.14 6.69
N GLU A 118 3.66 6.59 6.62
CA GLU A 118 3.27 7.86 7.22
C GLU A 118 3.41 7.86 8.75
N HIS A 119 3.06 6.79 9.45
CA HIS A 119 3.22 6.72 10.91
C HIS A 119 4.69 6.73 11.35
N LEU A 120 5.56 6.03 10.60
CA LEU A 120 6.98 5.93 10.93
C LEU A 120 7.77 7.19 10.54
N VAL A 121 7.44 7.81 9.40
CA VAL A 121 8.20 8.95 8.86
C VAL A 121 7.63 10.28 9.33
N LYS A 122 6.31 10.39 9.53
CA LYS A 122 5.71 11.58 10.16
C LYS A 122 5.90 11.49 11.67
N ASN A 123 7.01 12.04 12.15
CA ASN A 123 7.18 12.29 13.58
C ASN A 123 6.19 13.37 14.06
N ASP A 124 5.96 13.46 15.37
CA ASP A 124 5.05 14.44 16.01
C ASP A 124 5.46 15.93 15.72
N GLU A 125 6.57 16.16 15.01
CA GLU A 125 7.12 17.46 14.62
C GLU A 125 6.69 17.95 13.23
N GLY A 126 5.83 17.21 12.52
CA GLY A 126 5.16 17.71 11.31
C GLY A 126 5.92 17.53 10.01
N PHE A 127 6.85 16.57 9.91
CA PHE A 127 7.40 16.18 8.61
C PHE A 127 6.28 15.58 7.76
N ASN A 128 5.79 16.33 6.77
CA ASN A 128 4.71 15.88 5.91
C ASN A 128 5.27 15.41 4.57
N CYS A 129 5.25 14.08 4.38
CA CYS A 129 5.72 13.42 3.16
C CYS A 129 4.96 13.88 1.89
N SER A 130 3.80 14.52 2.02
CA SER A 130 2.98 15.03 0.92
C SER A 130 3.46 16.37 0.33
N PHE A 131 4.54 16.99 0.83
CA PHE A 131 5.02 18.28 0.30
C PHE A 131 6.34 18.23 -0.47
N ASN A 132 7.10 17.13 -0.37
CA ASN A 132 8.31 16.95 -1.19
C ASN A 132 8.10 15.81 -2.19
N ARG A 133 8.32 16.14 -3.46
CA ARG A 133 8.15 15.25 -4.61
C ARG A 133 8.91 13.93 -4.45
N GLU A 134 10.17 13.98 -4.01
CA GLU A 134 10.95 12.75 -3.81
C GLU A 134 10.43 11.92 -2.63
N SER A 135 9.94 12.55 -1.56
CA SER A 135 9.31 11.83 -0.43
C SER A 135 8.06 11.06 -0.87
N GLU A 136 7.25 11.62 -1.77
CA GLU A 136 6.11 10.91 -2.36
C GLU A 136 6.56 9.69 -3.18
N CYS A 137 7.64 9.82 -3.96
CA CYS A 137 8.23 8.68 -4.69
C CYS A 137 8.66 7.57 -3.73
N LEU A 138 9.35 7.92 -2.63
CA LEU A 138 9.79 6.93 -1.64
C LEU A 138 8.59 6.25 -0.99
N ASN A 139 7.51 6.97 -0.69
CA ASN A 139 6.29 6.41 -0.13
C ASN A 139 5.63 5.41 -1.10
N GLU A 140 5.37 5.83 -2.35
CA GLU A 140 4.80 4.97 -3.40
C GLU A 140 5.66 3.72 -3.68
N GLY A 141 6.97 3.88 -3.79
CA GLY A 141 7.87 2.74 -4.04
C GLY A 141 8.02 1.81 -2.84
N THR A 142 7.94 2.34 -1.61
CA THR A 142 7.95 1.50 -0.40
C THR A 142 6.64 0.71 -0.29
N ALA A 143 5.52 1.34 -0.64
CA ALA A 143 4.23 0.67 -0.72
C ALA A 143 4.21 -0.45 -1.77
N ASP A 144 4.74 -0.20 -2.96
CA ASP A 144 4.89 -1.25 -3.98
C ASP A 144 5.87 -2.36 -3.52
N PHE A 145 6.97 -2.02 -2.85
CA PHE A 145 7.93 -3.00 -2.33
C PHE A 145 7.31 -3.97 -1.33
N PHE A 146 6.59 -3.50 -0.30
CA PHE A 146 5.98 -4.41 0.67
C PHE A 146 4.81 -5.19 0.07
N ALA A 147 4.07 -4.61 -0.88
CA ALA A 147 3.08 -5.32 -1.67
C ALA A 147 3.69 -6.49 -2.47
N GLU A 148 4.93 -6.37 -2.92
CA GLU A 148 5.70 -7.48 -3.50
C GLU A 148 6.22 -8.44 -2.43
N ALA A 149 6.97 -7.94 -1.45
CA ALA A 149 7.70 -8.75 -0.48
C ALA A 149 6.77 -9.70 0.29
N PHE A 150 5.55 -9.27 0.60
CA PHE A 150 4.56 -10.09 1.29
C PHE A 150 3.91 -11.16 0.39
N HIS A 151 4.03 -11.04 -0.94
CA HIS A 151 3.62 -12.06 -1.90
C HIS A 151 4.77 -12.97 -2.35
N TYR A 152 5.99 -12.74 -1.87
CA TYR A 152 7.15 -13.55 -2.20
C TYR A 152 6.95 -15.01 -1.79
N LYS A 153 7.27 -15.93 -2.70
CA LYS A 153 7.28 -17.37 -2.45
C LYS A 153 8.71 -17.87 -2.56
N LYS A 154 9.04 -18.93 -1.82
CA LYS A 154 10.36 -19.57 -1.85
C LYS A 154 10.80 -20.01 -3.27
N THR A 155 9.87 -20.23 -4.18
CA THR A 155 10.12 -20.60 -5.58
C THR A 155 10.44 -19.41 -6.48
N ASN A 156 10.22 -18.18 -6.01
CA ASN A 156 10.52 -16.99 -6.79
C ASN A 156 12.02 -16.74 -6.89
N ASN A 157 12.45 -16.10 -7.97
CA ASN A 157 13.80 -15.60 -8.14
C ASN A 157 13.77 -14.14 -8.60
N LYS A 158 14.92 -13.44 -8.48
CA LYS A 158 15.03 -12.01 -8.76
C LYS A 158 14.62 -11.59 -10.18
N ASN A 159 14.63 -12.49 -11.16
CA ASN A 159 14.23 -12.16 -12.52
C ASN A 159 12.73 -12.41 -12.77
N ASP A 160 12.01 -13.01 -11.83
CA ASP A 160 10.57 -13.22 -11.98
C ASP A 160 9.83 -11.88 -12.04
N GLU A 161 8.79 -11.85 -12.87
CA GLU A 161 7.94 -10.68 -13.03
C GLU A 161 6.88 -10.60 -11.93
N TYR A 162 6.84 -9.48 -11.23
CA TYR A 162 5.76 -9.14 -10.32
C TYR A 162 4.98 -7.90 -10.79
N VAL A 163 3.66 -7.99 -10.75
CA VAL A 163 2.74 -6.92 -11.20
C VAL A 163 1.69 -6.68 -10.13
N ILE A 164 1.77 -5.52 -9.49
CA ILE A 164 0.80 -5.03 -8.52
C ILE A 164 -0.45 -4.55 -9.25
N GLY A 165 -1.64 -4.83 -8.71
CA GLY A 165 -2.88 -4.40 -9.33
C GLY A 165 -3.24 -5.19 -10.59
N LYS A 166 -2.67 -6.39 -10.79
CA LYS A 166 -2.90 -7.22 -11.97
C LYS A 166 -4.38 -7.57 -12.15
N TYR A 167 -5.11 -7.82 -11.07
CA TYR A 167 -6.54 -8.12 -11.13
C TYR A 167 -7.36 -6.91 -11.62
N LEU A 168 -6.93 -5.70 -11.25
CA LEU A 168 -7.55 -4.43 -11.62
C LEU A 168 -6.99 -3.82 -12.92
N ASN A 169 -5.99 -4.46 -13.54
CA ASN A 169 -5.27 -3.95 -14.71
C ASN A 169 -4.72 -2.53 -14.49
N ILE A 170 -4.21 -2.25 -13.28
CA ILE A 170 -3.57 -0.96 -12.99
C ILE A 170 -2.18 -0.94 -13.63
N THR A 171 -1.94 0.05 -14.47
CA THR A 171 -0.64 0.21 -15.14
C THR A 171 0.39 0.82 -14.17
N ARG A 172 1.47 0.08 -13.90
CA ARG A 172 2.70 0.60 -13.29
C ARG A 172 3.67 1.08 -14.38
N TYR A 173 4.65 1.90 -14.00
CA TYR A 173 5.67 2.42 -14.93
C TYR A 173 6.59 1.32 -15.47
N ALA A 174 6.85 0.30 -14.67
CA ALA A 174 7.55 -0.91 -15.08
C ALA A 174 6.99 -2.11 -14.31
N VAL A 175 7.17 -3.29 -14.90
CA VAL A 175 7.07 -4.57 -14.18
C VAL A 175 8.26 -4.68 -13.23
N ILE A 176 8.07 -5.35 -12.10
CA ILE A 176 9.11 -5.51 -11.09
C ILE A 176 9.88 -6.79 -11.38
N SER A 177 11.18 -6.64 -11.61
CA SER A 177 12.13 -7.72 -11.91
C SER A 177 13.55 -7.13 -11.97
N SER A 178 14.57 -7.92 -11.59
CA SER A 178 15.98 -7.63 -11.88
C SER A 178 16.36 -7.85 -13.35
N ASP A 179 15.51 -8.45 -14.19
CA ASP A 179 15.77 -8.58 -15.62
C ASP A 179 15.63 -7.22 -16.32
N LYS A 180 16.75 -6.64 -16.73
CA LYS A 180 16.82 -5.33 -17.38
C LYS A 180 16.18 -5.30 -18.77
N ASN A 181 15.84 -6.43 -19.38
CA ASN A 181 15.03 -6.46 -20.59
C ASN A 181 13.54 -6.19 -20.31
N VAL A 182 13.09 -6.47 -19.09
CA VAL A 182 11.69 -6.31 -18.64
C VAL A 182 11.53 -5.04 -17.79
N SER A 183 12.49 -4.77 -16.90
CA SER A 183 12.50 -3.58 -16.03
C SER A 183 13.78 -2.77 -16.21
N PRO A 184 13.85 -1.88 -17.22
CA PRO A 184 15.06 -1.12 -17.55
C PRO A 184 15.25 0.13 -16.70
N LEU A 185 14.61 0.25 -15.53
CA LEU A 185 14.63 1.46 -14.71
C LEU A 185 15.98 1.65 -13.98
N HIS A 186 16.45 2.89 -13.96
CA HIS A 186 17.63 3.37 -13.26
C HIS A 186 17.36 4.73 -12.60
N TYR A 187 18.18 5.11 -11.62
CA TYR A 187 18.07 6.45 -11.01
C TYR A 187 18.22 7.59 -12.03
N GLY A 188 19.03 7.40 -13.07
CA GLY A 188 19.21 8.38 -14.14
C GLY A 188 17.95 8.63 -14.99
N ASP A 189 16.97 7.74 -14.96
CA ASP A 189 15.67 7.93 -15.64
C ASP A 189 14.77 8.92 -14.89
N PHE A 190 15.14 9.27 -13.66
CA PHE A 190 14.42 10.24 -12.85
C PHE A 190 14.61 11.65 -13.41
N ASN A 191 13.55 12.20 -14.01
CA ASN A 191 13.59 13.53 -14.62
C ASN A 191 12.65 14.51 -13.89
N TYR A 192 13.24 15.44 -13.15
CA TYR A 192 12.52 16.49 -12.41
C TYR A 192 11.73 17.47 -13.30
N ARG A 193 12.02 17.51 -14.61
CA ARG A 193 11.66 18.64 -15.49
C ARG A 193 10.21 18.73 -15.90
N ASN A 194 9.39 17.71 -15.69
CA ASN A 194 7.98 17.79 -16.06
C ASN A 194 7.16 17.67 -14.79
N GLY A 195 6.45 18.75 -14.42
CA GLY A 195 5.39 18.76 -13.39
C GLY A 195 4.19 17.88 -13.75
N ASN A 196 4.47 16.69 -14.26
CA ASN A 196 3.52 15.65 -14.60
C ASN A 196 3.02 15.01 -13.30
N SER A 197 1.70 14.90 -13.16
CA SER A 197 1.03 14.27 -12.02
C SER A 197 1.45 12.82 -11.77
N LYS A 198 2.13 12.19 -12.74
CA LYS A 198 2.65 10.83 -12.63
C LYS A 198 4.08 10.72 -12.09
N TYR A 199 4.71 11.83 -11.71
CA TYR A 199 6.09 11.86 -11.22
C TYR A 199 6.34 10.88 -10.07
N LYS A 200 5.43 10.84 -9.07
CA LYS A 200 5.58 9.97 -7.89
C LYS A 200 5.59 8.48 -8.24
N TYR A 201 4.82 8.06 -9.24
CA TYR A 201 4.77 6.67 -9.67
C TYR A 201 6.03 6.24 -10.43
N LEU A 202 6.65 7.14 -11.21
CA LEU A 202 7.93 6.84 -11.87
C LEU A 202 9.05 6.73 -10.84
N GLY A 203 9.17 7.71 -9.94
CA GLY A 203 10.17 7.66 -8.88
C GLY A 203 9.95 6.50 -7.92
N GLY A 204 8.68 6.19 -7.62
CA GLY A 204 8.30 5.00 -6.83
C GLY A 204 8.71 3.71 -7.51
N ALA A 205 8.50 3.56 -8.81
CA ALA A 205 8.95 2.37 -9.55
C ALA A 205 10.50 2.24 -9.56
N ILE A 206 11.22 3.36 -9.68
CA ILE A 206 12.69 3.37 -9.56
C ILE A 206 13.12 2.94 -8.15
N TRP A 207 12.51 3.52 -7.11
CA TRP A 207 12.81 3.19 -5.71
C TRP A 207 12.51 1.74 -5.38
N HIS A 208 11.34 1.24 -5.80
CA HIS A 208 10.95 -0.15 -5.65
C HIS A 208 11.94 -1.08 -6.35
N SER A 209 12.35 -0.78 -7.60
CA SER A 209 13.35 -1.61 -8.30
C SER A 209 14.67 -1.72 -7.52
N MET A 210 15.11 -0.65 -6.85
CA MET A 210 16.29 -0.69 -5.99
C MET A 210 16.09 -1.58 -4.76
N LEU A 211 14.93 -1.48 -4.10
CA LEU A 211 14.60 -2.30 -2.93
C LEU A 211 14.43 -3.79 -3.29
N HIS A 212 13.85 -4.08 -4.44
CA HIS A 212 13.74 -5.44 -4.99
C HIS A 212 15.13 -6.05 -5.17
N ASP A 213 16.04 -5.35 -5.87
CA ASP A 213 17.42 -5.80 -6.05
C ASP A 213 18.13 -5.98 -4.70
N ALA A 214 17.88 -5.11 -3.72
CA ALA A 214 18.44 -5.24 -2.38
C ALA A 214 17.93 -6.50 -1.66
N LEU A 215 16.62 -6.78 -1.69
CA LEU A 215 16.00 -7.94 -1.04
C LEU A 215 16.61 -9.26 -1.50
N TYR A 216 16.88 -9.42 -2.79
CA TYR A 216 17.48 -10.64 -3.34
C TYR A 216 19.00 -10.77 -3.13
N ASN A 217 19.65 -9.74 -2.58
CA ASN A 217 21.08 -9.75 -2.25
C ASN A 217 21.34 -9.88 -0.74
N LEU A 218 20.30 -9.99 0.09
CA LEU A 218 20.37 -10.32 1.53
C LEU A 218 20.47 -11.84 1.75
#